data_AF-A0A3N6NXS1-F1
#
_entry.id   AF-A0A3N6NXS1-F1
#
_cell.length_a   1.000
_cell.length_b   1.000
_cell.length_c   1.000
_cell.angle_alpha   90.00
_cell.angle_beta   90.00
_cell.angle_gamma   90.00
#
_symmetry.space_group_name_H-M   'P 1'
#
loop_
_entity.id
_entity.type
_entity.pdbx_description
1 polymer ?
#
loop_
_entity_poly.entity_id
_entity_poly.type
_entity_poly.pdbx_seq_one_letter_code
_entity_poly.pdbx_strand_id
1 'polypeptide(L)'
;MQWLFFEQYSHEPYIATSRYWISILGKAEEYQAEIKQKQVGGYAALNVMEKHLENYQFFVGEQYSIADICLFAYTHVAHEGGFDLNQFPAIQNWIEIVKNQPLYRSILR
;
A
#
# COMPACT_ATOMS: atom_id res chain seq x y z
N MET A 1 -2.50 5.82 16.53
CA MET A 1 -3.59 6.28 15.64
C MET A 1 -3.13 6.99 14.37
N GLN A 2 -2.03 7.76 14.39
CA GLN A 2 -1.53 8.50 13.22
C GLN A 2 -1.54 7.67 11.91
N TRP A 3 -1.00 6.45 11.92
CA TRP A 3 -0.93 5.60 10.72
C TRP A 3 -2.28 5.14 10.17
N LEU A 4 -3.27 4.93 11.03
CA LEU A 4 -4.63 4.57 10.60
C LEU A 4 -5.31 5.74 9.89
N PHE A 5 -5.11 6.96 10.37
CA PHE A 5 -5.62 8.16 9.69
C PHE A 5 -4.85 8.47 8.40
N PHE A 6 -3.54 8.26 8.42
CA PHE A 6 -2.72 8.36 7.21
C PHE A 6 -3.19 7.36 6.15
N GLU A 7 -3.48 6.12 6.55
CA GLU A 7 -3.98 5.09 5.64
C GLU A 7 -5.27 5.55 4.96
N GLN A 8 -6.27 5.97 5.73
CA GLN A 8 -7.57 6.41 5.20
C GLN A 8 -7.53 7.69 4.37
N TYR A 9 -6.67 8.65 4.71
CA TYR A 9 -6.70 9.98 4.08
C TYR A 9 -5.70 10.12 2.93
N SER A 10 -4.53 9.48 3.06
CA SER A 10 -3.38 9.73 2.20
C SER A 10 -2.90 8.51 1.42
N HIS A 11 -3.41 7.30 1.70
CA HIS A 11 -2.96 6.08 1.04
C HIS A 11 -4.10 5.35 0.32
N GLU A 12 -5.15 4.95 1.04
CA GLU A 12 -6.32 4.24 0.51
C GLU A 12 -6.94 4.93 -0.70
N PRO A 13 -7.20 6.27 -0.66
CA PRO A 13 -7.90 6.93 -1.75
C PRO A 13 -7.12 6.93 -3.06
N TYR A 14 -5.84 6.59 -3.03
CA TYR A 14 -4.99 6.49 -4.22
C TYR A 14 -4.74 5.04 -4.62
N ILE A 15 -4.33 4.17 -3.68
CA ILE A 15 -3.91 2.82 -4.02
C ILE A 15 -5.12 1.90 -4.25
N ALA A 16 -6.08 1.90 -3.32
CA ALA A 16 -7.24 1.01 -3.37
C ALA A 16 -8.16 1.34 -4.55
N THR A 17 -8.45 2.63 -4.77
CA THR A 17 -9.34 3.05 -5.87
C THR A 17 -8.71 2.82 -7.24
N SER A 18 -7.40 3.01 -7.40
CA SER A 18 -6.69 2.67 -8.64
C SER A 18 -6.76 1.17 -8.93
N ARG A 19 -6.54 0.33 -7.91
CA ARG A 19 -6.73 -1.14 -8.02
C ARG A 19 -8.15 -1.50 -8.41
N TYR A 20 -9.15 -0.84 -7.84
CA TYR A 20 -10.56 -1.10 -8.15
C TYR A 20 -10.88 -0.80 -9.62
N TRP A 21 -10.47 0.36 -10.14
CA TRP A 21 -10.72 0.71 -11.54
C TRP A 21 -9.96 -0.17 -12.53
N ILE A 22 -8.70 -0.51 -12.22
CA ILE A 22 -7.85 -1.28 -13.12
C ILE A 22 -8.18 -2.77 -13.06
N SER A 23 -8.05 -3.39 -11.89
CA SER A 23 -8.04 -4.86 -11.76
C SER A 23 -9.41 -5.47 -11.45
N ILE A 24 -10.33 -4.71 -10.83
CA ILE A 24 -11.66 -5.23 -10.48
C ILE A 24 -12.68 -4.89 -11.57
N LEU A 25 -12.70 -3.64 -12.03
CA LEU A 25 -13.63 -3.20 -13.08
C LEU A 25 -13.10 -3.41 -14.50
N GLY A 26 -11.79 -3.54 -14.70
CA GLY A 26 -11.22 -3.63 -16.05
C GLY A 26 -11.40 -2.35 -16.87
N LYS A 27 -11.53 -1.19 -16.21
CA LYS A 27 -11.89 0.11 -16.81
C LYS A 27 -10.73 1.10 -16.81
N ALA A 28 -9.50 0.59 -16.95
CA ALA A 28 -8.29 1.43 -16.92
C ALA A 28 -8.30 2.53 -18.00
N GLU A 29 -8.84 2.25 -19.18
CA GLU A 29 -8.96 3.22 -20.28
C GLU A 29 -10.00 4.32 -19.96
N GLU A 30 -11.14 3.95 -19.38
CA GLU A 30 -12.21 4.90 -19.02
C GLU A 30 -11.77 5.89 -17.93
N TYR A 31 -10.98 5.43 -16.95
CA TYR A 31 -10.50 6.23 -15.82
C TYR A 31 -9.04 6.66 -15.93
N GLN A 32 -8.47 6.69 -17.14
CA GLN A 32 -7.03 6.90 -17.34
C GLN A 32 -6.53 8.21 -16.72
N ALA A 33 -7.31 9.30 -16.85
CA ALA A 33 -6.94 10.62 -16.33
C ALA A 33 -6.92 10.64 -14.79
N GLU A 34 -7.93 10.05 -14.17
CA GLU A 34 -8.08 9.94 -12.72
C GLU A 34 -7.00 9.04 -12.13
N ILE A 35 -6.73 7.90 -12.77
CA ILE A 35 -5.64 6.99 -12.36
C ILE A 35 -4.31 7.74 -12.38
N LYS A 36 -4.01 8.49 -13.46
CA LYS A 36 -2.78 9.26 -13.56
C LYS A 36 -2.68 10.34 -12.47
N GLN A 37 -3.78 10.99 -12.12
CA GLN A 37 -3.80 11.95 -11.02
C GLN A 37 -3.55 11.26 -9.67
N LYS A 38 -4.19 10.10 -9.44
CA LYS A 38 -4.02 9.32 -8.20
C LYS A 38 -2.62 8.74 -8.04
N GLN A 39 -1.93 8.42 -9.13
CA GLN A 39 -0.56 7.91 -9.06
C GLN A 39 0.36 8.87 -8.30
N VAL A 40 0.22 10.20 -8.50
CA VAL A 40 1.04 11.19 -7.79
C VAL A 40 0.84 11.08 -6.27
N GLY A 41 -0.41 11.02 -5.81
CA GLY A 41 -0.75 10.86 -4.40
C GLY A 41 -0.31 9.51 -3.82
N GLY A 42 -0.52 8.42 -4.57
CA GLY A 42 -0.14 7.07 -4.16
C GLY A 42 1.38 6.91 -4.02
N TYR A 43 2.16 7.39 -4.99
CA TYR A 43 3.62 7.40 -4.87
C TYR A 43 4.11 8.30 -3.75
N ALA A 44 3.46 9.44 -3.48
CA ALA A 44 3.80 10.26 -2.33
C ALA A 44 3.56 9.51 -1.00
N ALA A 45 2.46 8.76 -0.89
CA ALA A 45 2.16 7.94 0.27
C ALA A 45 3.18 6.80 0.47
N LEU A 46 3.51 6.09 -0.61
CA LEU A 46 4.55 5.05 -0.60
C LEU A 46 5.91 5.63 -0.19
N ASN A 47 6.27 6.83 -0.65
CA ASN A 47 7.50 7.49 -0.20
C ASN A 47 7.51 7.80 1.31
N VAL A 48 6.37 8.15 1.90
CA VAL A 48 6.27 8.36 3.36
C VAL A 48 6.49 7.04 4.09
N MET A 49 5.87 5.96 3.60
CA MET A 49 6.03 4.62 4.16
C MET A 49 7.48 4.14 4.05
N GLU A 50 8.11 4.28 2.88
CA GLU A 50 9.48 3.87 2.61
C GLU A 50 10.45 4.53 3.60
N LYS A 51 10.41 5.86 3.73
CA LYS A 51 11.28 6.61 4.66
C LYS A 51 11.13 6.17 6.11
N HIS A 52 9.92 5.81 6.53
CA HIS A 52 9.69 5.26 7.86
C HIS A 52 10.33 3.88 7.99
N LEU A 53 10.07 2.99 7.02
CA LEU A 53 10.53 1.60 7.05
C LEU A 53 12.03 1.44 6.82
N GLU A 54 12.71 2.45 6.27
CA GLU A 54 14.19 2.51 6.25
C GLU A 54 14.80 2.48 7.66
N ASN A 55 14.06 2.99 8.66
CA ASN A 55 14.57 3.16 10.03
C ASN A 55 13.89 2.22 11.03
N TYR A 56 12.74 1.65 10.68
CA TYR A 56 11.91 0.84 11.58
C TYR A 56 11.37 -0.39 10.88
N GLN A 57 11.31 -1.52 11.59
CA GLN A 57 10.75 -2.76 11.04
C GLN A 57 9.22 -2.71 10.89
N PHE A 58 8.53 -1.93 11.73
CA PHE A 58 7.07 -1.80 11.76
C PHE A 58 6.66 -0.33 11.92
N PHE A 59 5.37 -0.05 11.73
CA PHE A 59 4.85 1.33 11.80
C PHE A 59 4.73 1.89 13.23
N VAL A 60 4.68 1.04 14.26
CA VAL A 60 4.51 1.47 15.66
C VAL A 60 5.49 0.73 16.59
N GLY A 61 6.46 1.45 17.14
CA GLY A 61 7.46 0.87 18.03
C GLY A 61 8.26 -0.23 17.33
N GLU A 62 8.52 -1.33 18.05
CA GLU A 62 9.27 -2.49 17.55
C GLU A 62 8.39 -3.73 17.34
N GLN A 63 7.07 -3.56 17.26
CA GLN A 63 6.11 -4.68 17.22
C GLN A 63 5.10 -4.55 16.08
N TYR A 64 4.70 -5.70 15.54
CA TYR A 64 3.63 -5.80 14.56
C TYR A 64 2.29 -5.34 15.16
N SER A 65 1.56 -4.49 14.44
CA SER A 65 0.38 -3.83 14.95
C SER A 65 -0.73 -3.68 13.91
N ILE A 66 -1.88 -3.15 14.34
CA ILE A 66 -2.98 -2.80 13.43
C ILE A 66 -2.59 -1.73 12.38
N ALA A 67 -1.54 -0.94 12.63
CA ALA A 67 -1.02 0.00 11.63
C ALA A 67 -0.36 -0.72 10.46
N ASP A 68 0.34 -1.82 10.73
CA ASP A 68 0.92 -2.65 9.69
C ASP A 68 -0.18 -3.39 8.91
N ILE A 69 -1.18 -3.93 9.62
CA ILE A 69 -2.33 -4.60 8.99
C ILE A 69 -3.07 -3.67 8.03
N CYS A 70 -3.39 -2.44 8.46
CA CYS A 70 -4.18 -1.53 7.64
C CYS A 70 -3.43 -1.09 6.38
N LEU A 71 -2.14 -0.75 6.50
CA LEU A 71 -1.34 -0.35 5.34
C LEU A 71 -1.10 -1.54 4.42
N PHE A 72 -0.82 -2.72 4.99
CA PHE A 72 -0.53 -3.93 4.21
C PHE A 72 -1.67 -4.29 3.28
N ALA A 73 -2.93 -4.11 3.72
CA ALA A 73 -4.13 -4.51 3.00
C ALA A 73 -4.12 -4.16 1.50
N TYR A 74 -3.68 -2.95 1.14
CA TYR A 74 -3.56 -2.53 -0.26
C TYR A 74 -2.12 -2.39 -0.75
N THR A 75 -1.14 -2.12 0.11
CA THR A 75 0.25 -1.99 -0.35
C THR A 75 0.77 -3.30 -0.94
N HIS A 76 0.47 -4.46 -0.35
CA HIS A 76 1.01 -5.74 -0.83
C HIS A 76 0.50 -6.16 -2.23
N VAL A 77 -0.54 -5.49 -2.74
CA VAL A 77 -1.11 -5.69 -4.09
C VAL A 77 -1.12 -4.40 -4.89
N ALA A 78 -0.28 -3.41 -4.55
CA ALA A 78 -0.28 -2.11 -5.22
C ALA A 78 0.02 -2.20 -6.74
N HIS A 79 0.70 -3.25 -7.20
CA HIS A 79 0.92 -3.50 -8.62
C HIS A 79 -0.40 -3.72 -9.40
N GLU A 80 -1.45 -4.23 -8.75
CA GLU A 80 -2.79 -4.35 -9.32
C GLU A 80 -3.47 -2.97 -9.54
N GLY A 81 -2.94 -1.92 -8.89
CA GLY A 81 -3.31 -0.52 -9.11
C GLY A 81 -2.32 0.24 -10.01
N GLY A 82 -1.36 -0.44 -10.65
CA GLY A 82 -0.38 0.19 -11.52
C GLY A 82 0.75 0.92 -10.78
N PHE A 83 1.02 0.56 -9.51
CA PHE A 83 2.15 1.07 -8.75
C PHE A 83 3.33 0.09 -8.83
N ASP A 84 4.51 0.58 -9.21
CA ASP A 84 5.73 -0.21 -9.19
C ASP A 84 6.39 -0.13 -7.80
N LEU A 85 6.47 -1.27 -7.12
CA LEU A 85 7.13 -1.36 -5.81
C LEU A 85 8.63 -1.66 -5.89
N ASN A 86 9.20 -1.88 -7.08
CA ASN A 86 10.63 -2.16 -7.25
C ASN A 86 11.53 -1.00 -6.80
N GLN A 87 10.99 0.22 -6.75
CA GLN A 87 11.68 1.40 -6.24
C GLN A 87 11.59 1.59 -4.71
N PHE A 88 10.93 0.68 -3.99
CA PHE A 88 10.67 0.77 -2.55
C PHE A 88 11.14 -0.47 -1.79
N PRO A 89 12.47 -0.69 -1.67
CA PRO A 89 13.04 -1.88 -1.04
C PRO A 89 12.64 -2.09 0.42
N ALA A 90 12.46 -1.03 1.22
CA ALA A 90 12.05 -1.15 2.62
C ALA A 90 10.60 -1.64 2.72
N ILE A 91 9.71 -1.12 1.86
CA ILE A 91 8.34 -1.63 1.72
C ILE A 91 8.34 -3.09 1.27
N GLN A 92 9.16 -3.47 0.29
CA GLN A 92 9.24 -4.86 -0.17
C GLN A 92 9.65 -5.81 0.96
N ASN A 93 10.69 -5.45 1.72
CA ASN A 93 11.13 -6.21 2.88
C ASN A 93 10.03 -6.31 3.94
N TRP A 94 9.38 -5.19 4.26
CA TRP A 94 8.27 -5.15 5.22
C TRP A 94 7.09 -6.02 4.78
N ILE A 95 6.72 -6.03 3.48
CA ILE A 95 5.68 -6.91 2.94
C ILE A 95 6.01 -8.38 3.25
N GLU A 96 7.26 -8.80 3.03
CA GLU A 96 7.66 -10.18 3.31
C GLU A 96 7.66 -10.50 4.81
N ILE A 97 8.04 -9.54 5.67
CA ILE A 97 7.92 -9.69 7.12
C ILE A 97 6.46 -9.86 7.56
N VAL A 98 5.53 -9.09 6.98
CA VAL A 98 4.10 -9.18 7.31
C VAL A 98 3.48 -10.49 6.79
N LYS A 99 3.84 -10.95 5.59
CA LYS A 99 3.39 -12.25 5.05
C LYS A 99 3.85 -13.44 5.91
N ASN A 100 4.97 -13.29 6.61
CA ASN A 100 5.52 -14.32 7.51
C ASN A 100 4.93 -14.28 8.93
N GLN A 101 3.98 -13.39 9.22
CA GLN A 101 3.32 -13.38 10.53
C GLN A 101 2.47 -14.64 10.74
N PRO A 102 2.40 -15.17 11.99
CA PRO A 102 1.54 -16.30 12.30
C PRO A 102 0.08 -16.04 11.88
N LEU A 103 -0.57 -17.07 11.33
CA LEU A 103 -1.96 -17.01 10.86
C LEU A 103 -2.23 -16.07 9.69
N TYR A 104 -1.20 -15.54 9.03
CA TYR A 104 -1.36 -14.79 7.78
C TYR A 104 -2.23 -15.56 6.77
N ARG A 105 -3.07 -14.80 6.06
CA ARG A 105 -3.92 -15.29 4.98
C ARG A 105 -3.80 -14.32 3.81
N SER A 106 -3.48 -14.86 2.64
CA SER A 106 -3.48 -14.07 1.41
C SER A 106 -4.90 -13.69 1.04
N ILE A 107 -5.06 -12.49 0.46
CA ILE A 107 -6.28 -12.17 -0.28
C ILE A 107 -6.41 -13.18 -1.44
N LEU A 108 -7.62 -13.71 -1.62
CA LEU A 108 -7.95 -14.54 -2.77
C LEU A 108 -8.25 -13.63 -3.96
N ARG A 109 -7.70 -13.97 -5.12
CA ARG A 109 -8.02 -13.33 -6.40
C ARG A 109 -9.25 -13.97 -7.02
#